data_AF-A0A6I3G2T2-F1
#
_entry.id   AF-A0A6I3G2T2-F1
#
_cell.length_a   1.000
_cell.length_b   1.000
_cell.length_c   1.000
_cell.angle_alpha   90.00
_cell.angle_beta   90.00
_cell.angle_gamma   90.00
#
_symmetry.space_group_name_H-M   'P 1'
#
loop_
_entity.id
_entity.type
_entity.pdbx_description
1 polymer ?
#
loop_
_entity_poly.entity_id
_entity_poly.type
_entity_poly.pdbx_seq_one_letter_code
_entity_poly.pdbx_strand_id
1 'polypeptide(L)'
;PAPLNLHIEAASLLENYQDLAAPVQQFLFKTAPEEASAFVDGVPAEEIRVVFSNRIQSNWEWDAATGTYLKFLLNGSPDLDANGTQISATNLLIFAPNYFDVEGLPSAKVGQSREDAIIATGGKLIYGLFDTKELGAPIKLFYGADQSVFLSPGKTFILLPPGVGSLASGVTPGSITYVSNGEEIARGF
;
A
#
# COMPACT_ATOMS: atom_id res chain seq x y z
N PRO A 1 -9.70 -26.49 0.86
CA PRO A 1 -8.90 -27.71 0.55
C PRO A 1 -7.42 -27.33 0.50
N ALA A 2 -6.48 -28.26 0.68
CA ALA A 2 -5.07 -27.98 0.48
C ALA A 2 -4.83 -27.42 -0.95
N PRO A 3 -3.98 -26.39 -1.12
CA PRO A 3 -3.13 -25.76 -0.10
C PRO A 3 -3.78 -24.60 0.69
N LEU A 4 -5.05 -24.28 0.44
CA LEU A 4 -5.77 -23.10 0.99
C LEU A 4 -6.40 -23.32 2.38
N ASN A 5 -5.87 -24.25 3.19
CA ASN A 5 -6.41 -24.58 4.52
C ASN A 5 -5.33 -24.59 5.61
N LEU A 6 -4.18 -24.00 5.35
CA LEU A 6 -3.11 -23.84 6.33
C LEU A 6 -3.23 -22.46 7.00
N HIS A 7 -3.46 -22.45 8.31
CA HIS A 7 -3.55 -21.24 9.14
C HIS A 7 -2.64 -21.40 10.37
N ILE A 8 -2.18 -20.28 10.91
CA ILE A 8 -1.39 -20.21 12.15
C ILE A 8 -2.07 -19.23 13.10
N GLU A 9 -2.04 -19.54 14.39
CA GLU A 9 -2.60 -18.69 15.44
C GLU A 9 -1.48 -17.86 16.07
N ALA A 10 -1.63 -16.53 16.05
CA ALA A 10 -0.61 -15.62 16.59
C ALA A 10 -0.31 -15.89 18.07
N ALA A 11 -1.34 -16.24 18.87
CA ALA A 11 -1.19 -16.57 20.28
C ALA A 11 -0.25 -17.77 20.50
N SER A 12 -0.32 -18.79 19.63
CA SER A 12 0.52 -19.99 19.70
C SER A 12 1.97 -19.72 19.27
N LEU A 13 2.19 -18.76 18.37
CA LEU A 13 3.55 -18.33 18.02
C LEU A 13 4.20 -17.58 19.20
N LEU A 14 3.44 -16.72 19.89
CA LEU A 14 3.97 -15.90 20.97
C LEU A 14 4.62 -16.74 22.09
N GLU A 15 4.10 -17.93 22.36
CA GLU A 15 4.68 -18.88 23.32
C GLU A 15 6.15 -19.23 23.03
N ASN A 16 6.54 -19.24 21.76
CA ASN A 16 7.88 -19.66 21.31
C ASN A 16 8.80 -18.48 20.96
N TYR A 17 8.30 -17.24 20.97
CA TYR A 17 9.02 -16.06 20.49
C TYR A 17 8.94 -14.87 21.46
N GLN A 18 8.78 -15.13 22.77
CA GLN A 18 8.66 -14.08 23.79
C GLN A 18 9.89 -13.16 23.88
N ASP A 19 11.06 -13.67 23.49
CA ASP A 19 12.33 -12.94 23.54
C ASP A 19 12.59 -12.04 22.33
N LEU A 20 11.68 -12.01 21.33
CA LEU A 20 11.83 -11.10 20.19
C LEU A 20 11.54 -9.66 20.60
N ALA A 21 12.45 -8.76 20.24
CA ALA A 21 12.24 -7.33 20.41
C ALA A 21 11.03 -6.85 19.59
N ALA A 22 10.30 -5.88 20.13
CA ALA A 22 9.22 -5.23 19.39
C ALA A 22 9.76 -4.57 18.11
N PRO A 23 9.01 -4.61 17.00
CA PRO A 23 9.41 -3.93 15.77
C PRO A 23 9.51 -2.43 16.00
N VAL A 24 10.52 -1.80 15.41
CA VAL A 24 10.67 -0.35 15.43
C VAL A 24 9.62 0.30 14.53
N GLN A 25 9.25 1.54 14.85
CA GLN A 25 8.35 2.34 14.02
C GLN A 25 8.92 2.50 12.60
N GLN A 26 8.10 2.16 11.59
CA GLN A 26 8.52 2.12 10.18
C GLN A 26 8.30 3.43 9.42
N PHE A 27 7.34 4.26 9.83
CA PHE A 27 6.97 5.49 9.14
C PHE A 27 6.84 6.67 10.12
N LEU A 28 6.87 7.89 9.61
CA LEU A 28 6.56 9.08 10.41
C LEU A 28 5.05 9.30 10.44
N PHE A 29 4.55 9.75 11.59
CA PHE A 29 3.13 10.02 11.79
C PHE A 29 2.92 11.41 12.39
N LYS A 30 1.79 12.03 12.03
CA LYS A 30 1.25 13.18 12.76
C LYS A 30 0.27 12.72 13.82
N THR A 31 0.11 13.46 14.90
CA THR A 31 -0.91 13.13 15.91
C THR A 31 -2.31 13.46 15.41
N ALA A 32 -2.48 14.63 14.78
CA ALA A 32 -3.72 15.06 14.16
C ALA A 32 -3.80 14.52 12.72
N PRO A 33 -4.81 13.71 12.35
CA PRO A 33 -4.92 13.14 11.00
C PRO A 33 -4.98 14.18 9.87
N GLU A 34 -5.58 15.33 10.12
CA GLU A 34 -5.69 16.45 9.19
C GLU A 34 -4.34 17.14 8.88
N GLU A 35 -3.30 16.86 9.67
CA GLU A 35 -1.94 17.35 9.42
C GLU A 35 -1.09 16.37 8.60
N ALA A 36 -1.59 15.18 8.27
CA ALA A 36 -0.87 14.23 7.44
C ALA A 36 -0.57 14.81 6.05
N SER A 37 0.58 14.49 5.47
CA SER A 37 1.07 15.20 4.28
C SER A 37 0.12 15.07 3.09
N ALA A 38 -0.44 13.88 2.84
CA ALA A 38 -1.41 13.70 1.75
C ALA A 38 -2.74 14.43 2.03
N PHE A 39 -3.14 14.56 3.30
CA PHE A 39 -4.32 15.34 3.68
C PHE A 39 -4.14 16.82 3.34
N VAL A 40 -2.96 17.37 3.63
CA VAL A 40 -2.67 18.79 3.45
C VAL A 40 -2.41 19.12 1.97
N ASP A 41 -1.47 18.41 1.34
CA ASP A 41 -0.90 18.78 0.04
C ASP A 41 -1.47 17.95 -1.13
N GLY A 42 -2.27 16.93 -0.83
CA GLY A 42 -2.77 15.99 -1.82
C GLY A 42 -3.96 16.46 -2.63
N VAL A 43 -4.21 15.73 -3.72
CA VAL A 43 -5.42 15.85 -4.53
C VAL A 43 -6.47 14.85 -4.04
N PRO A 44 -7.77 15.13 -4.21
CA PRO A 44 -8.83 14.17 -3.92
C PRO A 44 -8.59 12.82 -4.60
N ALA A 45 -8.83 11.75 -3.84
CA ALA A 45 -8.70 10.36 -4.26
C ALA A 45 -9.72 9.53 -3.49
N GLU A 46 -10.99 9.71 -3.86
CA GLU A 46 -12.14 9.12 -3.17
C GLU A 46 -12.29 7.63 -3.49
N GLU A 47 -11.89 7.23 -4.69
CA GLU A 47 -11.77 5.83 -5.08
C GLU A 47 -10.35 5.58 -5.56
N ILE A 48 -9.74 4.47 -5.16
CA ILE A 48 -8.40 4.05 -5.58
C ILE A 48 -8.46 2.59 -6.01
N ARG A 49 -8.01 2.33 -7.24
CA ARG A 49 -7.86 1.00 -7.81
C ARG A 49 -6.40 0.79 -8.18
N VAL A 50 -5.79 -0.24 -7.63
CA VAL A 50 -4.42 -0.64 -7.97
C VAL A 50 -4.47 -1.97 -8.73
N VAL A 51 -4.07 -1.96 -9.98
CA VAL A 51 -4.10 -3.11 -10.89
C VAL A 51 -2.76 -3.85 -10.81
N PHE A 52 -2.82 -5.15 -10.56
CA PHE A 52 -1.66 -6.05 -10.53
C PHE A 52 -1.60 -6.94 -11.77
N SER A 53 -2.76 -7.25 -12.36
CA SER A 53 -2.90 -7.96 -13.62
C SER A 53 -4.31 -7.73 -14.18
N ASN A 54 -4.60 -8.27 -15.36
CA ASN A 54 -5.95 -8.26 -15.94
C ASN A 54 -7.01 -9.00 -15.08
N ARG A 55 -6.61 -9.74 -14.05
CA ARG A 55 -7.51 -10.51 -13.17
C ARG A 55 -7.40 -10.13 -11.71
N ILE A 56 -6.39 -9.36 -11.32
CA ILE A 56 -6.10 -9.04 -9.92
C ILE A 56 -5.93 -7.53 -9.80
N GLN A 57 -6.74 -6.94 -8.93
CA GLN A 57 -6.63 -5.55 -8.54
C GLN A 57 -7.07 -5.39 -7.08
N SER A 58 -6.66 -4.31 -6.44
CA SER A 58 -7.13 -3.90 -5.11
C SER A 58 -7.98 -2.65 -5.25
N ASN A 59 -9.25 -2.73 -4.84
CA ASN A 59 -10.20 -1.62 -4.85
C ASN A 59 -10.37 -1.05 -3.45
N TRP A 60 -10.34 0.27 -3.35
CA TRP A 60 -10.48 1.03 -2.12
C TRP A 60 -11.38 2.23 -2.33
N GLU A 61 -12.28 2.50 -1.40
CA GLU A 61 -13.14 3.69 -1.42
C GLU A 61 -13.00 4.43 -0.08
N TRP A 62 -12.92 5.74 -0.14
CA TRP A 62 -12.80 6.59 1.04
C TRP A 62 -14.12 6.71 1.76
N ASP A 63 -14.12 6.37 3.04
CA ASP A 63 -15.24 6.63 3.94
C ASP A 63 -14.89 7.77 4.91
N ALA A 64 -15.45 8.94 4.65
CA ALA A 64 -15.24 10.11 5.49
C ALA A 64 -15.81 9.96 6.91
N ALA A 65 -16.80 9.08 7.12
CA ALA A 65 -17.39 8.88 8.44
C ALA A 65 -16.43 8.17 9.40
N THR A 66 -15.70 7.17 8.91
CA THR A 66 -14.68 6.46 9.70
C THR A 66 -13.27 7.03 9.53
N GLY A 67 -13.04 7.87 8.53
CA GLY A 67 -11.71 8.37 8.20
C GLY A 67 -10.78 7.28 7.68
N THR A 68 -11.33 6.30 6.94
CA THR A 68 -10.56 5.18 6.39
C THR A 68 -10.94 4.86 4.96
N TYR A 69 -10.01 4.25 4.22
CA TYR A 69 -10.29 3.55 2.98
C TYR A 69 -10.85 2.16 3.28
N LEU A 70 -12.02 1.85 2.73
CA LEU A 70 -12.68 0.55 2.79
C LEU A 70 -12.30 -0.29 1.58
N LYS A 71 -11.95 -1.57 1.79
CA LYS A 71 -11.53 -2.47 0.71
C LYS A 71 -12.73 -3.19 0.09
N PHE A 72 -12.73 -3.31 -1.23
CA PHE A 72 -13.75 -4.01 -1.99
C PHE A 72 -13.16 -5.11 -2.87
N LEU A 73 -13.98 -6.12 -3.13
CA LEU A 73 -13.71 -7.18 -4.10
C LEU A 73 -13.96 -6.66 -5.54
N LEU A 74 -13.51 -7.44 -6.52
CA LEU A 74 -13.70 -7.15 -7.95
C LEU A 74 -15.17 -6.99 -8.36
N ASN A 75 -16.07 -7.70 -7.69
CA ASN A 75 -17.51 -7.67 -7.94
C ASN A 75 -18.22 -6.54 -7.15
N GLY A 76 -17.48 -5.65 -6.49
CA GLY A 76 -18.03 -4.54 -5.69
C GLY A 76 -18.56 -4.94 -4.30
N SER A 77 -18.48 -6.21 -3.91
CA SER A 77 -18.81 -6.58 -2.52
C SER A 77 -17.72 -6.12 -1.54
N PRO A 78 -18.07 -5.78 -0.29
CA PRO A 78 -17.10 -5.56 0.77
C PRO A 78 -16.11 -6.73 0.89
N ASP A 79 -14.81 -6.42 1.02
CA ASP A 79 -13.81 -7.43 1.35
C ASP A 79 -13.76 -7.61 2.87
N LEU A 80 -14.23 -8.77 3.35
CA LEU A 80 -14.44 -9.04 4.76
C LEU A 80 -13.35 -9.93 5.34
N ASP A 81 -12.89 -9.60 6.54
CA ASP A 81 -12.10 -10.50 7.38
C ASP A 81 -12.96 -11.68 7.87
N ALA A 82 -12.34 -12.72 8.43
CA ALA A 82 -13.01 -13.94 8.89
C ALA A 82 -14.09 -13.69 9.96
N ASN A 83 -14.01 -12.57 10.68
CA ASN A 83 -14.99 -12.14 11.68
C ASN A 83 -16.15 -11.31 11.08
N GLY A 84 -16.18 -11.09 9.76
CA GLY A 84 -17.19 -10.31 9.06
C GLY A 84 -16.95 -8.80 9.04
N THR A 85 -15.86 -8.30 9.63
CA THR A 85 -15.47 -6.89 9.58
C THR A 85 -14.88 -6.57 8.21
N GLN A 86 -15.32 -5.50 7.57
CA GLN A 86 -14.71 -5.06 6.32
C GLN A 86 -13.26 -4.60 6.55
N ILE A 87 -12.36 -5.06 5.67
CA ILE A 87 -10.96 -4.64 5.67
C ILE A 87 -10.92 -3.14 5.39
N SER A 88 -10.20 -2.40 6.22
CA SER A 88 -10.02 -0.95 6.08
C SER A 88 -8.60 -0.51 6.43
N ALA A 89 -8.18 0.63 5.88
CA ALA A 89 -6.88 1.23 6.13
C ALA A 89 -6.98 2.75 6.24
N THR A 90 -6.25 3.35 7.17
CA THR A 90 -6.12 4.81 7.30
C THR A 90 -5.21 5.37 6.21
N ASN A 91 -4.14 4.63 5.88
CA ASN A 91 -3.17 5.01 4.87
C ASN A 91 -3.02 3.89 3.83
N LEU A 92 -2.92 4.27 2.56
CA LEU A 92 -2.51 3.36 1.48
C LEU A 92 -1.16 3.83 0.94
N LEU A 93 -0.19 2.92 0.89
CA LEU A 93 1.11 3.15 0.28
C LEU A 93 1.24 2.26 -0.94
N ILE A 94 1.36 2.84 -2.12
CA ILE A 94 1.58 2.11 -3.36
C ILE A 94 3.03 2.35 -3.76
N PHE A 95 3.86 1.31 -3.64
CA PHE A 95 5.27 1.38 -4.01
C PHE A 95 5.44 0.82 -5.42
N ALA A 96 6.20 1.53 -6.24
CA ALA A 96 6.62 1.07 -7.57
C ALA A 96 8.11 0.71 -7.54
N PRO A 97 8.51 -0.40 -6.87
CA PRO A 97 9.90 -0.81 -6.86
C PRO A 97 10.34 -1.27 -8.26
N ASN A 98 11.65 -1.31 -8.47
CA ASN A 98 12.21 -1.99 -9.62
C ASN A 98 11.85 -3.48 -9.60
N TYR A 99 11.23 -3.97 -10.67
CA TYR A 99 10.99 -5.38 -10.89
C TYR A 99 12.03 -5.98 -11.83
N PHE A 100 12.33 -7.26 -11.65
CA PHE A 100 13.18 -8.05 -12.53
C PHE A 100 12.77 -9.52 -12.47
N ASP A 101 13.19 -10.32 -13.44
CA ASP A 101 12.83 -11.73 -13.48
C ASP A 101 13.92 -12.61 -12.86
N VAL A 102 13.52 -13.48 -11.94
CA VAL A 102 14.35 -14.56 -11.40
C VAL A 102 13.72 -15.87 -11.82
N GLU A 103 14.43 -16.65 -12.64
CA GLU A 103 13.94 -17.93 -13.17
C GLU A 103 12.56 -17.82 -13.86
N GLY A 104 12.30 -16.68 -14.53
CA GLY A 104 11.04 -16.41 -15.22
C GLY A 104 9.88 -15.98 -14.32
N LEU A 105 10.16 -15.65 -13.05
CA LEU A 105 9.18 -15.14 -12.09
C LEU A 105 9.47 -13.66 -11.73
N PRO A 106 8.43 -12.80 -11.67
CA PRO A 106 8.59 -11.41 -11.27
C PRO A 106 9.07 -11.30 -9.82
N SER A 107 10.15 -10.55 -9.62
CA SER A 107 10.74 -10.27 -8.30
C SER A 107 10.87 -8.77 -8.06
N ALA A 108 10.39 -8.29 -6.92
CA ALA A 108 10.47 -6.88 -6.53
C ALA A 108 11.79 -6.58 -5.81
N LYS A 109 12.56 -5.61 -6.30
CA LYS A 109 13.73 -5.05 -5.60
C LYS A 109 13.29 -3.90 -4.69
N VAL A 110 12.93 -4.22 -3.45
CA VAL A 110 12.43 -3.25 -2.48
C VAL A 110 13.54 -2.60 -1.65
N GLY A 111 14.72 -3.22 -1.53
CA GLY A 111 15.85 -2.71 -0.75
C GLY A 111 16.94 -2.07 -1.60
N GLN A 112 17.77 -1.24 -0.95
CA GLN A 112 18.91 -0.56 -1.57
C GLN A 112 18.51 0.35 -2.74
N SER A 113 17.33 0.97 -2.65
CA SER A 113 16.76 1.79 -3.72
C SER A 113 16.03 3.02 -3.17
N ARG A 114 15.74 3.95 -4.08
CA ARG A 114 14.82 5.07 -3.84
C ARG A 114 13.99 5.21 -5.10
N GLU A 115 12.71 4.88 -5.01
CA GLU A 115 11.81 4.74 -6.16
C GLU A 115 10.47 5.42 -5.89
N ASP A 116 9.61 5.46 -6.90
CA ASP A 116 8.32 6.14 -6.85
C ASP A 116 7.34 5.49 -5.87
N ALA A 117 6.59 6.35 -5.19
CA ALA A 117 5.50 5.98 -4.31
C ALA A 117 4.26 6.85 -4.59
N ILE A 118 3.09 6.28 -4.36
CA ILE A 118 1.85 7.02 -4.19
C ILE A 118 1.39 6.81 -2.76
N ILE A 119 1.08 7.91 -2.09
CA ILE A 119 0.78 7.91 -0.66
C ILE A 119 -0.60 8.53 -0.52
N ALA A 120 -1.56 7.73 -0.04
CA ALA A 120 -2.93 8.17 0.16
C ALA A 120 -3.32 8.16 1.65
N THR A 121 -3.95 9.24 2.08
CA THR A 121 -4.43 9.46 3.45
C THR A 121 -5.54 10.48 3.40
N GLY A 122 -6.61 10.31 4.19
CA GLY A 122 -7.62 11.36 4.32
C GLY A 122 -8.46 11.60 3.06
N GLY A 123 -8.69 10.57 2.24
CA GLY A 123 -9.40 10.73 0.97
C GLY A 123 -8.60 11.49 -0.09
N LYS A 124 -7.29 11.64 0.10
CA LYS A 124 -6.39 12.36 -0.81
C LYS A 124 -5.12 11.57 -1.06
N LEU A 125 -4.42 11.89 -2.15
CA LEU A 125 -3.11 11.32 -2.47
C LEU A 125 -2.08 12.35 -2.89
N ILE A 126 -0.81 11.99 -2.67
CA ILE A 126 0.37 12.68 -3.20
C ILE A 126 1.26 11.67 -3.95
N TYR A 127 1.97 12.18 -4.95
CA TYR A 127 3.06 11.47 -5.61
C TYR A 127 4.37 11.77 -4.89
N GLY A 128 5.10 10.73 -4.54
CA GLY A 128 6.28 10.82 -3.70
C GLY A 128 7.30 9.73 -4.02
N LEU A 129 8.20 9.52 -3.08
CA LEU A 129 9.26 8.52 -3.16
C LEU A 129 9.27 7.68 -1.88
N PHE A 130 9.66 6.41 -2.00
CA PHE A 130 10.07 5.59 -0.86
C PHE A 130 11.58 5.30 -0.97
N ASP A 131 12.30 5.42 0.14
CA ASP A 131 13.75 5.17 0.23
C ASP A 131 14.02 4.07 1.24
N THR A 132 14.77 3.06 0.78
CA THR A 132 15.18 1.86 1.51
C THR A 132 16.68 1.59 1.32
N LYS A 133 17.47 2.64 1.05
CA LYS A 133 18.92 2.52 0.79
C LYS A 133 19.67 1.85 1.93
N GLU A 134 19.29 2.17 3.16
CA GLU A 134 19.85 1.61 4.39
C GLU A 134 19.08 0.35 4.80
N LEU A 135 19.67 -0.82 4.56
CA LEU A 135 19.06 -2.09 4.94
C LEU A 135 18.86 -2.19 6.46
N GLY A 136 17.65 -2.57 6.88
CA GLY A 136 17.27 -2.68 8.29
C GLY A 136 16.86 -1.36 8.95
N ALA A 137 16.99 -0.22 8.25
CA ALA A 137 16.45 1.05 8.71
C ALA A 137 14.95 1.17 8.34
N PRO A 138 14.19 2.02 9.05
CA PRO A 138 12.82 2.36 8.67
C PRO A 138 12.72 2.90 7.24
N ILE A 139 11.62 2.57 6.54
CA ILE A 139 11.33 3.09 5.20
C ILE A 139 11.07 4.60 5.28
N LYS A 140 11.81 5.39 4.52
CA LYS A 140 11.64 6.85 4.49
C LYS A 140 10.73 7.23 3.33
N LEU A 141 9.69 8.02 3.59
CA LEU A 141 8.78 8.53 2.57
C LEU A 141 9.04 10.01 2.31
N PHE A 142 8.99 10.41 1.04
CA PHE A 142 9.25 11.79 0.63
C PHE A 142 8.18 12.32 -0.33
N TYR A 143 7.91 13.62 -0.23
CA TYR A 143 7.15 14.41 -1.18
C TYR A 143 8.10 15.38 -1.88
N GLY A 144 8.05 15.44 -3.21
CA GLY A 144 9.08 16.14 -3.98
C GLY A 144 10.49 15.59 -3.70
N ALA A 145 11.50 16.46 -3.77
CA ALA A 145 12.89 16.03 -3.67
C ALA A 145 13.26 15.49 -2.28
N ASP A 146 12.93 16.20 -1.19
CA ASP A 146 13.46 15.87 0.14
C ASP A 146 12.49 16.15 1.31
N GLN A 147 11.24 16.56 1.06
CA GLN A 147 10.29 16.81 2.16
C GLN A 147 9.79 15.47 2.73
N SER A 148 10.01 15.23 4.02
CA SER A 148 9.51 14.01 4.67
C SER A 148 7.98 13.96 4.69
N VAL A 149 7.43 12.78 4.43
CA VAL A 149 5.99 12.51 4.49
C VAL A 149 5.61 11.94 5.85
N PHE A 150 4.53 12.49 6.41
CA PHE A 150 3.90 12.01 7.63
C PHE A 150 2.53 11.42 7.32
N LEU A 151 2.27 10.23 7.85
CA LEU A 151 0.99 9.53 7.73
C LEU A 151 0.04 9.90 8.88
N SER A 152 -1.24 9.59 8.71
CA SER A 152 -2.19 9.61 9.83
C SER A 152 -2.01 8.37 10.71
N PRO A 153 -2.20 8.45 12.04
CA PRO A 153 -2.13 7.29 12.90
C PRO A 153 -3.22 6.27 12.53
N GLY A 154 -2.85 5.01 12.39
CA GLY A 154 -3.80 3.95 12.10
C GLY A 154 -3.22 2.85 11.23
N LYS A 155 -4.11 2.09 10.59
CA LYS A 155 -3.72 0.94 9.76
C LYS A 155 -3.14 1.45 8.44
N THR A 156 -1.98 0.93 8.06
CA THR A 156 -1.34 1.22 6.77
C THR A 156 -1.33 -0.03 5.91
N PHE A 157 -1.88 0.04 4.71
CA PHE A 157 -1.86 -1.05 3.74
C PHE A 157 -0.84 -0.72 2.64
N ILE A 158 0.10 -1.62 2.39
CA ILE A 158 1.16 -1.43 1.39
C ILE A 158 0.87 -2.33 0.18
N LEU A 159 0.92 -1.74 -1.01
CA LEU A 159 0.66 -2.38 -2.30
C LEU A 159 1.94 -2.29 -3.14
N LEU A 160 2.35 -3.41 -3.72
CA LEU A 160 3.51 -3.50 -4.62
C LEU A 160 3.04 -4.03 -5.98
N PRO A 161 2.38 -3.21 -6.81
CA PRO A 161 2.03 -3.59 -8.17
C PRO A 161 3.30 -3.85 -9.01
N PRO A 162 3.28 -4.81 -9.95
CA PRO A 162 4.41 -5.06 -10.84
C PRO A 162 4.80 -3.81 -11.63
N GLY A 163 6.09 -3.54 -11.78
CA GLY A 163 6.61 -2.48 -12.65
C GLY A 163 7.05 -3.01 -14.03
N VAL A 164 7.42 -2.10 -14.93
CA VAL A 164 7.87 -2.41 -16.31
C VAL A 164 9.13 -3.28 -16.43
N GLY A 165 9.88 -3.47 -15.34
CA GLY A 165 11.14 -4.22 -15.36
C GLY A 165 11.00 -5.74 -15.42
N SER A 166 9.81 -6.31 -15.19
CA SER A 166 9.54 -7.74 -15.38
C SER A 166 8.99 -8.02 -16.78
N LEU A 167 9.54 -9.03 -17.45
CA LEU A 167 9.09 -9.52 -18.76
C LEU A 167 8.54 -10.96 -18.65
N ALA A 168 8.36 -11.48 -17.44
CA ALA A 168 7.81 -12.79 -17.18
C ALA A 168 6.43 -12.95 -17.83
N SER A 169 6.18 -14.14 -18.38
CA SER A 169 4.95 -14.40 -19.13
C SER A 169 3.70 -14.17 -18.28
N GLY A 170 2.77 -13.35 -18.79
CA GLY A 170 1.53 -13.01 -18.10
C GLY A 170 1.64 -11.89 -17.06
N VAL A 171 2.84 -11.32 -16.86
CA VAL A 171 3.01 -10.10 -16.06
C VAL A 171 2.76 -8.90 -16.96
N THR A 172 1.86 -8.03 -16.51
CA THR A 172 1.66 -6.71 -17.10
C THR A 172 2.14 -5.67 -16.08
N PRO A 173 2.75 -4.57 -16.52
CA PRO A 173 2.96 -3.42 -15.65
C PRO A 173 1.64 -3.05 -15.00
N GLY A 174 1.68 -2.87 -13.69
CA GLY A 174 0.55 -2.45 -12.91
C GLY A 174 0.18 -1.01 -13.22
N SER A 175 -0.96 -0.62 -12.71
CA SER A 175 -1.43 0.76 -12.81
C SER A 175 -2.21 1.16 -11.57
N ILE A 176 -2.38 2.45 -11.40
CA ILE A 176 -3.35 3.03 -10.49
C ILE A 176 -4.40 3.78 -11.29
N THR A 177 -5.63 3.64 -10.85
CA THR A 177 -6.72 4.53 -11.22
C THR A 177 -7.27 5.14 -9.93
N TYR A 178 -7.60 6.43 -9.94
CA TYR A 178 -8.28 7.06 -8.82
C TYR A 178 -9.28 8.13 -9.28
N VAL A 179 -10.31 8.37 -8.48
CA VAL A 179 -11.30 9.41 -8.75
C VAL A 179 -10.95 10.68 -7.99
N SER A 180 -10.77 11.77 -8.73
CA SER A 180 -10.51 13.11 -8.20
C SER A 180 -11.58 14.07 -8.70
N ASN A 181 -12.39 14.61 -7.79
CA ASN A 181 -13.50 15.53 -8.12
C ASN A 181 -14.46 14.97 -9.19
N GLY A 182 -14.73 13.66 -9.16
CA GLY A 182 -15.59 12.97 -10.13
C GLY A 182 -14.93 12.62 -11.47
N GLU A 183 -13.64 12.93 -11.65
CA GLU A 183 -12.87 12.54 -12.83
C GLU A 183 -11.98 11.33 -12.52
N GLU A 184 -12.01 10.32 -13.40
CA GLU A 184 -11.13 9.16 -13.31
C GLU A 184 -9.74 9.50 -13.88
N ILE A 185 -8.70 9.34 -13.06
CA ILE A 185 -7.30 9.55 -13.43
C ILE A 185 -6.57 8.21 -13.40
N ALA A 186 -5.92 7.85 -14.51
CA ALA A 186 -5.14 6.62 -14.64
C ALA A 186 -3.64 6.90 -14.83
N ARG A 187 -2.78 6.10 -14.20
CA ARG A 187 -1.32 6.12 -14.37
C ARG A 187 -0.74 4.70 -14.32
N GLY A 188 0.20 4.42 -15.21
CA GLY A 188 1.02 3.20 -15.15
C GLY A 188 2.19 3.35 -14.18
N PHE A 189 2.70 2.22 -13.69
CA PHE A 189 3.96 2.10 -12.95
C PHE A 189 5.09 1.60 -13.85
#